data_AF-A0A7J2Y608-F1
#
_entry.id   AF-A0A7J2Y608-F1
#
_cell.length_a   1.000
_cell.length_b   1.000
_cell.length_c   1.000
_cell.angle_alpha   90.00
_cell.angle_beta   90.00
_cell.angle_gamma   90.00
#
_symmetry.space_group_name_H-M   'P 1'
#
loop_
_entity.id
_entity.type
_entity.pdbx_description
1 polymer ?
#
loop_
_entity_poly.entity_id
_entity_poly.type
_entity_poly.pdbx_seq_one_letter_code
_entity_poly.pdbx_strand_id
1 'polypeptide(L)' 'MRPLLVVFGAILLLIGIGFALQGAYVIPATFMRGPEWIAIGVGVALAGAALLVVGLQRKGSPPVG' A
#
# COMPACT_ATOMS: atom_id res chain seq x y z
N MET A 1 4.38 -13.11 12.13
CA MET A 1 3.32 -12.71 11.19
C MET A 1 3.10 -11.21 11.13
N ARG A 2 2.92 -10.50 12.25
CA ARG A 2 2.79 -9.02 12.29
C ARG A 2 3.89 -8.23 11.55
N PRO A 3 5.19 -8.45 11.78
CA PRO A 3 6.22 -7.74 11.04
C PRO A 3 6.15 -8.05 9.54
N LEU A 4 5.72 -9.26 9.17
CA LEU A 4 5.51 -9.65 7.77
C LEU A 4 4.40 -8.80 7.13
N LEU A 5 3.25 -8.65 7.80
CA LEU A 5 2.15 -7.79 7.33
C LEU A 5 2.60 -6.34 7.14
N VAL A 6 3.41 -5.82 8.06
CA VAL A 6 3.95 -4.45 7.97
C VAL A 6 4.89 -4.32 6.77
N VAL A 7 5.82 -5.25 6.59
CA VAL A 7 6.78 -5.23 5.47
C VAL A 7 6.06 -5.36 4.14
N PHE A 8 5.16 -6.35 3.99
CA PHE A 8 4.38 -6.52 2.76
C PHE A 8 3.47 -5.32 2.50
N GLY A 9 2.82 -4.78 3.53
CA GLY A 9 1.98 -3.60 3.40
C GLY A 9 2.78 -2.38 2.93
N ALA A 10 3.98 -2.15 3.47
CA ALA A 10 4.86 -1.08 3.03
C ALA A 10 5.28 -1.23 1.55
N ILE A 11 5.66 -2.44 1.14
CA ILE A 11 6.06 -2.72 -0.24
C ILE A 11 4.89 -2.48 -1.20
N LEU A 12 3.71 -3.03 -0.89
CA LEU A 12 2.49 -2.82 -1.69
C LEU A 12 2.12 -1.34 -1.79
N LEU A 13 2.21 -0.61 -0.67
CA LEU A 13 1.92 0.82 -0.65
C LEU A 13 2.84 1.59 -1.61
N LEU A 14 4.14 1.34 -1.56
CA LEU A 14 5.12 2.00 -2.42
C LEU A 14 4.94 1.63 -3.90
N ILE A 15 4.67 0.36 -4.20
CA ILE A 15 4.40 -0.10 -5.58
C ILE A 15 3.14 0.57 -6.12
N GLY A 16 2.05 0.60 -5.33
CA GLY A 16 0.80 1.23 -5.73
C GLY A 16 0.96 2.73 -6.00
N ILE A 17 1.67 3.44 -5.12
CA ILE A 17 2.03 4.85 -5.34
C ILE A 17 2.82 5.00 -6.65
N GLY A 18 3.82 4.15 -6.87
CA GLY A 18 4.62 4.17 -8.11
C GLY A 18 3.77 3.97 -9.37
N PHE A 19 2.80 3.06 -9.34
CA PHE A 19 1.89 2.82 -10.47
C PHE A 19 0.95 4.01 -10.69
N ALA A 20 0.42 4.59 -9.62
CA ALA A 20 -0.47 5.74 -9.73
C ALA A 20 0.27 6.98 -10.28
N LEU A 21 1.48 7.23 -9.80
CA LEU A 21 2.33 8.33 -10.28
C LEU A 21 2.76 8.13 -11.73
N GLN A 22 3.08 6.90 -12.15
CA GLN A 22 3.36 6.59 -13.55
C GLN A 22 2.12 6.78 -14.43
N GLY A 23 0.96 6.28 -14.00
CA GLY A 23 -0.32 6.43 -14.70
C GLY A 23 -0.72 7.90 -14.88
N ALA A 24 -0.43 8.73 -13.88
CA ALA A 24 -0.65 10.18 -13.88
C ALA A 24 0.47 10.99 -14.58
N TYR A 25 1.47 10.32 -15.15
CA TYR A 25 2.62 10.96 -15.81
C TYR A 25 3.46 11.88 -14.91
N VAL A 26 3.40 11.67 -13.59
CA VAL A 26 4.18 12.44 -12.61
C VAL A 26 5.63 11.97 -12.55
N ILE A 27 5.86 10.67 -12.77
CA ILE A 27 7.19 10.08 -12.87
C ILE A 27 7.34 9.32 -14.20
N PRO A 28 8.58 9.10 -14.68
CA PRO A 28 8.81 8.39 -15.94
C PRO A 28 8.15 7.01 -15.95
N ALA A 29 7.36 6.75 -16.99
CA ALA A 29 6.63 5.50 -17.18
C ALA A 29 6.94 4.91 -18.55
N THR A 30 7.31 3.63 -18.59
CA THR A 30 7.54 2.90 -19.86
C THR A 30 6.28 2.20 -20.35
N PHE A 31 5.53 1.56 -19.44
CA PHE A 31 4.30 0.80 -19.77
C PHE A 31 3.05 1.24 -18.99
N MET A 32 3.22 1.81 -17.80
CA MET A 32 2.12 2.07 -16.86
C MET A 32 1.59 3.50 -17.07
N ARG A 33 0.75 3.72 -18.08
CA ARG A 33 0.32 5.06 -18.51
C ARG A 33 -1.20 5.12 -18.66
N GLY A 34 -1.82 6.20 -18.20
CA GLY A 34 -3.26 6.42 -18.39
C GLY A 34 -4.09 6.19 -17.13
N PRO A 35 -5.38 6.55 -17.18
CA PRO A 35 -6.28 6.54 -16.03
C PRO A 35 -6.48 5.15 -15.41
N GLU A 36 -6.34 4.09 -16.18
CA GLU A 36 -6.41 2.71 -15.72
C GLU A 36 -5.29 2.39 -14.71
N TRP A 37 -4.08 2.89 -14.96
CA TRP A 37 -2.93 2.68 -14.07
C TRP A 37 -3.01 3.52 -12.80
N ILE A 38 -3.68 4.68 -12.87
CA ILE A 38 -4.03 5.46 -11.68
C ILE A 38 -4.97 4.64 -10.78
N ALA A 39 -6.04 4.10 -11.35
CA ALA A 39 -7.00 3.30 -10.59
C ALA A 39 -6.36 2.03 -9.98
N ILE A 40 -5.54 1.31 -10.76
CA ILE A 40 -4.79 0.15 -10.28
C ILE A 40 -3.83 0.55 -9.16
N GLY A 41 -3.04 1.60 -9.36
CA GLY A 41 -2.05 2.06 -8.39
C GLY A 41 -2.70 2.50 -7.08
N VAL A 42 -3.79 3.26 -7.15
CA VAL A 42 -4.58 3.64 -5.97
C VAL A 42 -5.12 2.41 -5.24
N GLY A 43 -5.70 1.43 -5.97
CA GLY A 43 -6.19 0.20 -5.37
C GLY A 43 -5.10 -0.59 -4.63
N VAL A 44 -3.94 -0.74 -5.25
CA VAL A 44 -2.77 -1.42 -4.66
C VAL A 44 -2.24 -0.66 -3.45
N ALA A 45 -2.17 0.68 -3.53
CA ALA A 45 -1.74 1.53 -2.44
C ALA A 45 -2.67 1.40 -1.23
N LEU A 46 -3.99 1.42 -1.45
CA LEU A 46 -4.99 1.25 -0.39
C LEU A 46 -4.90 -0.14 0.27
N ALA A 47 -4.69 -1.20 -0.51
CA ALA A 47 -4.48 -2.53 0.04
C ALA A 47 -3.22 -2.61 0.92
N GLY A 48 -2.11 -2.02 0.45
CA GLY A 48 -0.88 -1.92 1.24
C GLY A 48 -1.06 -1.12 2.54
N ALA A 49 -1.76 0.01 2.46
CA ALA A 49 -2.11 0.83 3.62
C ALA A 49 -2.98 0.06 4.63
N ALA A 50 -3.98 -0.70 4.17
CA ALA A 50 -4.80 -1.54 5.04
C ALA A 50 -3.96 -2.61 5.76
N LEU A 51 -3.05 -3.27 5.07
CA LEU A 51 -2.13 -4.25 5.68
C LEU A 51 -1.22 -3.61 6.72
N LEU A 52 -0.71 -2.40 6.46
CA LEU A 52 0.06 -1.63 7.43
C LEU A 52 -0.75 -1.33 8.68
N VAL A 53 -1.97 -0.81 8.51
CA VAL A 53 -2.88 -0.50 9.62
C VAL A 53 -3.14 -1.76 10.46
N VAL A 54 -3.49 -2.88 9.83
CA VAL A 54 -3.73 -4.15 10.53
C VAL A 54 -2.47 -4.68 11.21
N GLY A 55 -1.31 -4.58 10.56
CA GLY A 55 -0.03 -5.04 11.09
C GLY A 55 0.45 -4.22 12.29
N LEU A 56 0.16 -2.91 12.29
CA LEU A 56 0.53 -1.95 13.33
C LEU A 56 -0.46 -1.92 14.51
N GLN A 57 -1.71 -2.34 14.31
CA GLN A 57 -2.68 -2.46 15.39
C GLN A 57 -2.16 -3.46 16.45
N ARG A 58 -1.71 -2.95 17.59
CA ARG A 58 -1.41 -3.76 18.77
C ARG A 58 -2.74 -4.23 19.37
N LYS A 59 -2.96 -5.54 19.46
CA LYS A 59 -4.01 -6.13 20.30
C LYS A 59 -3.71 -5.60 21.70
N GLY A 60 -4.56 -4.71 22.21
CA GLY A 60 -4.40 -4.15 23.54
C GLY A 60 -4.23 -5.30 24.53
N SER A 61 -3.23 -5.19 25.40
CA SER A 61 -3.11 -6.11 26.54
C SER A 61 -4.46 -6.13 27.26
N PRO A 62 -5.03 -7.30 27.58
CA PRO A 62 -6.21 -7.37 28.42
C PRO A 62 -5.94 -6.61 29.73
N PRO A 63 -6.89 -5.82 30.25
CA PRO A 63 -6.75 -5.26 31.59
C PRO A 63 -6.59 -6.45 32.56
N VAL A 64 -5.43 -6.53 33.21
CA VAL A 64 -5.22 -7.42 34.34
C VAL A 64 -5.99 -6.80 35.50
N GLY A 65 -7.15 -7.36 35.81
CA GLY A 65 -7.96 -7.07 36.99
C GLY A 65 -8.09 -8.33 37.82
#